data_AF-A0A199P7A9-F1
#
_entry.id   AF-A0A199P7A9-F1
#
_cell.length_a   1.000
_cell.length_b   1.000
_cell.length_c   1.000
_cell.angle_alpha   90.00
_cell.angle_beta   90.00
_cell.angle_gamma   90.00
#
_symmetry.space_group_name_H-M   'P 1'
#
loop_
_entity.id
_entity.type
_entity.pdbx_description
1 polymer ?
#
loop_
_entity_poly.entity_id
_entity_poly.type
_entity_poly.pdbx_seq_one_letter_code
_entity_poly.pdbx_strand_id
1 'polypeptide(L)'
;MNSTTPPAQATDPTFGGATSNGSAGPLKWNPADGSVSVERTQSHALGRSGPLAHQLVSTQSVGASRRSADGKTEFGLEMEFRQGQQLDAASTGRNAASLSSTTQLGERARYNVTLPGDASAEAARAVDPFDPLTIPVEGSVRLDGQGFVRTSLETSFRHFANSSEHTDAAGVSYAAQRLDAYHVRVATGPTAAIEHIEMLGLKTPVAQAMLGRQDTLGQASMHTATFDLRDPQAQAAYRDFLGSGQLPAQAPGVSDVQRIDTLSMSSQTRARLGLGPLSLDLAGQRNSGENVRATRADGSSTVTSKLQYADNVPLTLTRQFDAAGSECVAARRYQLGFGKVDANQAQLLNAALARKDTADDAIAAGQDLTLNFSEAQMGALRQQYAHAAQARPFDREQAGAYARMSNEAFALDLARTLGNSPHGLSERLFHVAADADGALSGALTRIDAGIDSPAAKPAAATPTPPANAPSDPRDPAHPDHAMQRMIDARLTPADPQLATHLLLAARREGLTRVDHVLRNDAGRVFAVQGDPMSADKRTAYVDAQVATATPLQDSVRQLNALNATAQQPAVAAAQETQDAAQRAPAR
;
A
#
# COMPACT_ATOMS: atom_id res chain seq x y z
N MET A 1 52.28 -56.30 -8.24
CA MET A 1 51.72 -56.31 -9.60
C MET A 1 50.20 -56.20 -9.46
N ASN A 2 49.71 -54.98 -9.25
CA ASN A 2 49.09 -54.10 -10.25
C ASN A 2 47.65 -54.49 -10.58
N SER A 3 46.72 -53.84 -9.87
CA SER A 3 45.34 -53.60 -10.32
C SER A 3 45.08 -52.11 -10.11
N THR A 4 45.23 -51.33 -11.18
CA THR A 4 45.08 -49.86 -11.16
C THR A 4 43.63 -49.51 -11.45
N THR A 5 42.93 -49.00 -10.44
CA THR A 5 41.61 -48.36 -10.56
C THR A 5 41.79 -46.95 -11.14
N PRO A 6 41.08 -46.55 -12.21
CA PRO A 6 41.08 -45.15 -12.65
C PRO A 6 40.22 -44.28 -11.72
N PRO A 7 40.63 -43.03 -11.43
CA PRO A 7 40.00 -42.17 -10.45
C PRO A 7 38.66 -41.60 -10.92
N ALA A 8 37.77 -41.38 -9.94
CA ALA A 8 36.54 -40.61 -10.08
C ALA A 8 36.85 -39.22 -10.65
N GLN A 9 36.30 -38.91 -11.82
CA GLN A 9 36.29 -37.56 -12.36
C GLN A 9 35.15 -36.76 -11.73
N ALA A 10 35.52 -35.57 -11.29
CA ALA A 10 34.67 -34.56 -10.68
C ALA A 10 33.47 -34.23 -11.58
N THR A 11 32.26 -34.33 -11.03
CA THR A 11 31.13 -33.55 -11.53
C THR A 11 31.35 -32.11 -11.10
N ASP A 12 31.95 -31.35 -11.99
CA ASP A 12 31.95 -29.90 -12.05
C ASP A 12 30.52 -29.37 -11.85
N PRO A 13 30.20 -28.64 -10.75
CA PRO A 13 28.96 -27.89 -10.64
C PRO A 13 29.16 -26.55 -11.35
N THR A 14 29.44 -26.58 -12.64
CA THR A 14 29.32 -25.40 -13.48
C THR A 14 27.84 -25.06 -13.57
N PHE A 15 27.52 -23.83 -13.17
CA PHE A 15 26.23 -23.19 -13.30
C PHE A 15 25.64 -23.40 -14.70
N GLY A 16 24.78 -24.40 -14.84
CA GLY A 16 23.87 -24.52 -15.97
C GLY A 16 22.73 -23.53 -15.76
N GLY A 17 22.91 -22.30 -16.24
CA GLY A 17 21.82 -21.35 -16.34
C GLY A 17 20.64 -22.00 -17.06
N ALA A 18 19.46 -21.93 -16.45
CA ALA A 18 18.22 -22.30 -17.13
C ALA A 18 18.14 -21.47 -18.42
N THR A 19 18.16 -22.13 -19.56
CA THR A 19 17.94 -21.50 -20.87
C THR A 19 16.48 -21.06 -20.93
N SER A 20 16.23 -19.81 -20.55
CA SER A 20 14.93 -19.16 -20.70
C SER A 20 14.73 -18.78 -22.17
N ASN A 21 14.02 -19.64 -22.92
CA ASN A 21 13.50 -19.24 -24.23
C ASN A 21 12.23 -18.42 -24.03
N GLY A 22 12.40 -17.10 -23.87
CA GLY A 22 11.28 -16.15 -23.85
C GLY A 22 10.95 -15.69 -25.27
N SER A 23 9.67 -15.69 -25.64
CA SER A 23 9.18 -14.93 -26.79
C SER A 23 8.23 -13.84 -26.31
N ALA A 24 8.39 -12.63 -26.85
CA ALA A 24 7.47 -11.52 -26.62
C ALA A 24 6.36 -11.58 -27.66
N GLY A 25 5.10 -11.60 -27.20
CA GLY A 25 3.90 -11.53 -28.05
C GLY A 25 3.55 -10.08 -28.44
N PRO A 26 2.67 -9.90 -29.44
CA PRO A 26 2.27 -8.58 -29.93
C PRO A 26 1.46 -7.79 -28.89
N LEU A 27 1.59 -6.46 -28.93
CA LEU A 27 0.78 -5.52 -28.15
C LEU A 27 -0.71 -5.67 -28.50
N LYS A 28 -1.57 -5.90 -27.51
CA LYS A 28 -3.03 -5.91 -27.66
C LYS A 28 -3.61 -4.69 -26.96
N TRP A 29 -4.39 -3.90 -27.69
CA TRP A 29 -5.08 -2.72 -27.17
C TRP A 29 -6.58 -3.02 -27.03
N ASN A 30 -7.14 -2.79 -25.84
CA ASN A 30 -8.57 -2.93 -25.58
C ASN A 30 -9.22 -1.52 -25.51
N PRO A 31 -10.04 -1.13 -26.49
CA PRO A 31 -10.63 0.19 -26.56
C PRO A 31 -11.78 0.43 -25.55
N ALA A 32 -12.30 -0.61 -24.89
CA ALA A 32 -13.41 -0.48 -23.94
C ALA A 32 -12.98 0.01 -22.54
N ASP A 33 -11.73 -0.27 -22.16
CA ASP A 33 -11.16 0.09 -20.86
C ASP A 33 -9.82 0.87 -20.98
N GLY A 34 -9.36 1.14 -22.21
CA GLY A 34 -8.11 1.84 -22.48
C GLY A 34 -6.85 1.02 -22.17
N SER A 35 -6.97 -0.29 -21.94
CA SER A 35 -5.84 -1.12 -21.53
C SER A 35 -4.95 -1.55 -22.70
N VAL A 36 -3.64 -1.60 -22.43
CA VAL A 36 -2.62 -2.16 -23.34
C VAL A 36 -2.02 -3.37 -22.63
N SER A 37 -2.13 -4.56 -23.23
CA SER A 37 -1.52 -5.78 -22.73
C SER A 37 -0.42 -6.26 -23.67
N VAL A 38 0.67 -6.75 -23.08
CA VAL A 38 1.78 -7.41 -23.79
C VAL A 38 1.99 -8.76 -23.13
N GLU A 39 2.06 -9.80 -23.95
CA GLU A 39 2.21 -11.19 -23.51
C GLU A 39 3.68 -11.60 -23.54
N ARG A 40 4.18 -12.27 -22.50
CA ARG A 40 5.49 -12.93 -22.48
C ARG A 40 5.32 -14.36 -21.98
N THR A 41 5.74 -15.34 -22.77
CA THR A 41 5.71 -16.75 -22.36
C THR A 41 7.09 -17.18 -21.88
N GLN A 42 7.16 -17.76 -20.68
CA GLN A 42 8.32 -18.41 -20.09
C GLN A 42 7.91 -19.81 -19.60
N SER A 43 8.79 -20.81 -19.71
CA SER A 43 8.52 -22.16 -19.22
C SER A 43 9.55 -22.60 -18.19
N HIS A 44 9.10 -23.02 -17.01
CA HIS A 44 9.88 -23.55 -15.91
C HIS A 44 9.52 -25.02 -15.65
N ALA A 45 10.49 -25.85 -15.26
CA ALA A 45 10.20 -27.21 -14.81
C ALA A 45 9.99 -27.20 -13.28
N LEU A 46 8.85 -27.68 -12.80
CA LEU A 46 8.51 -27.73 -11.36
C LEU A 46 9.02 -29.00 -10.65
N GLY A 47 9.65 -29.93 -11.40
CA GLY A 47 10.21 -31.18 -10.87
C GLY A 47 9.49 -32.43 -11.38
N ARG A 48 9.93 -33.61 -10.91
CA ARG A 48 9.32 -34.93 -11.22
C ARG A 48 8.68 -35.51 -9.95
N SER A 49 7.46 -36.02 -10.07
CA SER A 49 6.82 -36.86 -9.05
C SER A 49 6.52 -38.23 -9.66
N GLY A 50 7.31 -39.25 -9.28
CA GLY A 50 7.23 -40.58 -9.91
C GLY A 50 7.57 -40.54 -11.42
N PRO A 51 6.83 -41.25 -12.30
CA PRO A 51 7.07 -41.25 -13.75
C PRO A 51 6.61 -39.95 -14.45
N LEU A 52 6.09 -38.96 -13.71
CA LEU A 52 5.50 -37.74 -14.26
C LEU A 52 6.47 -36.55 -14.11
N ALA A 53 6.67 -35.80 -15.20
CA ALA A 53 7.37 -34.51 -15.20
C ALA A 53 6.35 -33.37 -15.14
N HIS A 54 6.53 -32.44 -14.20
CA HIS A 54 5.69 -31.25 -14.07
C HIS A 54 6.40 -30.08 -14.74
N GLN A 55 5.76 -29.49 -15.76
CA GLN A 55 6.22 -28.27 -16.43
C GLN A 55 5.22 -27.14 -16.13
N LEU A 56 5.73 -25.99 -15.72
CA LEU A 56 5.02 -24.72 -15.59
C LEU A 56 5.31 -23.86 -16.82
N VAL A 57 4.39 -23.76 -17.76
CA VAL A 57 4.50 -22.76 -18.85
C VAL A 57 3.78 -21.50 -18.43
N SER A 58 4.50 -20.56 -17.82
CA SER A 58 4.01 -19.23 -17.44
C SER A 58 3.91 -18.30 -18.65
N THR A 59 2.71 -18.20 -19.25
CA THR A 59 2.39 -17.05 -20.11
C THR A 59 1.94 -15.91 -19.22
N GLN A 60 2.83 -14.94 -19.00
CA GLN A 60 2.55 -13.75 -18.21
C GLN A 60 1.99 -12.65 -19.12
N SER A 61 0.79 -12.19 -18.82
CA SER A 61 0.26 -10.94 -19.37
C SER A 61 0.09 -9.93 -18.24
N VAL A 62 0.51 -8.69 -18.47
CA VAL A 62 0.21 -7.60 -17.51
C VAL A 62 -1.14 -7.04 -17.90
N GLY A 63 -2.12 -7.24 -17.02
CA GLY A 63 -3.42 -6.61 -17.13
C GLY A 63 -3.42 -5.29 -16.37
N ALA A 64 -3.69 -4.19 -17.09
CA ALA A 64 -4.23 -2.87 -16.73
C ALA A 64 -4.16 -2.22 -15.32
N SER A 65 -3.69 -2.84 -14.23
CA SER A 65 -3.68 -2.23 -12.90
C SER A 65 -2.25 -1.94 -12.44
N ARG A 66 -1.72 -0.78 -12.83
CA ARG A 66 -0.58 -0.16 -12.16
C ARG A 66 -1.12 0.78 -11.08
N ARG A 67 -0.78 0.52 -9.83
CA ARG A 67 -1.14 1.42 -8.71
C ARG A 67 0.12 1.80 -7.95
N SER A 68 0.35 3.09 -7.77
CA SER A 68 1.49 3.57 -6.97
C SER A 68 0.99 4.20 -5.68
N ALA A 69 1.46 3.70 -4.55
CA ALA A 69 1.14 4.19 -3.20
C ALA A 69 2.36 3.98 -2.29
N ASP A 70 2.62 4.90 -1.38
CA ASP A 70 3.65 4.77 -0.33
C ASP A 70 5.06 4.39 -0.83
N GLY A 71 5.45 4.91 -1.99
CA GLY A 71 6.75 4.61 -2.61
C GLY A 71 6.87 3.18 -3.15
N LYS A 72 5.75 2.49 -3.37
CA LYS A 72 5.68 1.17 -4.01
C LYS A 72 4.75 1.22 -5.23
N THR A 73 4.96 0.30 -6.17
CA THR A 73 4.13 0.12 -7.37
C THR A 73 3.59 -1.31 -7.41
N GLU A 74 2.27 -1.44 -7.45
CA GLU A 74 1.54 -2.71 -7.55
C GLU A 74 1.10 -2.98 -9.00
N PHE A 75 1.23 -4.23 -9.42
CA PHE A 75 0.86 -4.76 -10.73
C PHE A 75 -0.05 -5.98 -10.59
N GLY A 76 -1.12 -6.03 -11.37
CA GLY A 76 -1.93 -7.25 -11.56
C GLY A 76 -1.40 -8.03 -12.76
N LEU A 77 -1.01 -9.28 -12.55
CA LEU A 77 -0.52 -10.17 -13.59
C LEU A 77 -1.42 -11.41 -13.70
N GLU A 78 -1.49 -11.93 -14.92
CA GLU A 78 -2.13 -13.21 -15.21
C GLU A 78 -1.09 -14.19 -15.73
N MET A 79 -1.00 -15.36 -15.12
CA MET A 79 -0.14 -16.47 -15.53
C MET A 79 -0.99 -17.64 -16.03
N GLU A 80 -0.64 -18.21 -17.18
CA GLU A 80 -1.17 -19.51 -17.60
C GLU A 80 -0.32 -20.64 -17.00
N PHE A 81 -0.93 -21.77 -16.69
CA PHE A 81 -0.32 -23.01 -16.21
C PHE A 81 -0.67 -24.10 -17.22
N ARG A 82 0.32 -24.79 -17.78
CA ARG A 82 0.08 -25.92 -18.69
C ARG A 82 0.68 -27.19 -18.13
N GLN A 83 -0.15 -28.12 -17.68
CA GLN A 83 0.34 -29.44 -17.25
C GLN A 83 0.56 -30.34 -18.47
N GLY A 84 1.79 -30.80 -18.70
CA GLY A 84 2.11 -31.78 -19.73
C GLY A 84 2.26 -33.18 -19.14
N GLN A 85 1.64 -34.20 -19.74
CA GLN A 85 2.00 -35.60 -19.48
C GLN A 85 3.08 -36.02 -20.47
N GLN A 86 4.29 -36.33 -19.98
CA GLN A 86 5.32 -36.97 -20.77
C GLN A 86 5.53 -38.39 -20.25
N LEU A 87 4.97 -39.37 -20.96
CA LEU A 87 5.21 -40.80 -20.73
C LEU A 87 6.49 -41.19 -21.46
N ASP A 88 7.61 -41.28 -20.74
CA ASP A 88 8.83 -41.92 -21.25
C ASP A 88 8.62 -43.45 -21.22
N ALA A 89 7.82 -43.98 -22.15
CA ALA A 89 7.75 -45.43 -22.35
C ALA A 89 9.03 -45.88 -23.08
N ALA A 90 9.99 -46.44 -22.34
CA ALA A 90 11.13 -47.13 -22.92
C ALA A 90 10.67 -48.43 -23.60
N SER A 91 10.09 -48.34 -24.81
CA SER A 91 9.88 -49.52 -25.64
C SER A 91 11.21 -49.88 -26.31
N THR A 92 11.90 -50.86 -25.75
CA THR A 92 13.08 -51.51 -26.35
C THR A 92 12.66 -52.30 -27.60
N GLY A 93 12.54 -51.62 -28.74
CA GLY A 93 12.25 -52.24 -30.02
C GLY A 93 12.42 -51.24 -31.17
N ARG A 94 12.86 -51.73 -32.34
CA ARG A 94 13.26 -50.95 -33.55
C ARG A 94 12.20 -49.99 -34.13
N ASN A 95 11.04 -49.83 -33.48
CA ASN A 95 9.99 -48.87 -33.81
C ASN A 95 9.64 -48.04 -32.55
N ALA A 96 10.59 -47.24 -32.05
CA ALA A 96 10.33 -46.31 -30.96
C ALA A 96 9.69 -45.02 -31.52
N ALA A 97 8.37 -44.99 -31.60
CA ALA A 97 7.64 -43.74 -31.77
C ALA A 97 7.41 -43.14 -30.38
N SER A 98 8.06 -42.00 -30.08
CA SER A 98 7.73 -41.20 -28.90
C SER A 98 6.31 -40.65 -29.06
N LEU A 99 5.35 -41.24 -28.37
CA LEU A 99 3.98 -40.74 -28.36
C LEU A 99 3.86 -39.59 -27.35
N SER A 100 4.23 -38.38 -27.75
CA SER A 100 3.98 -37.17 -26.94
C SER A 100 2.53 -36.72 -27.13
N SER A 101 1.59 -37.35 -26.43
CA SER A 101 0.21 -36.84 -26.36
C SER A 101 0.12 -35.75 -25.29
N THR A 102 0.44 -34.51 -25.64
CA THR A 102 0.20 -33.35 -24.77
C THR A 102 -1.27 -32.94 -24.89
N THR A 103 -2.12 -33.41 -23.99
CA THR A 103 -3.44 -32.78 -23.78
C THR A 103 -3.22 -31.41 -23.15
N GLN A 104 -3.25 -30.37 -23.98
CA GLN A 104 -3.04 -28.98 -23.61
C GLN A 104 -4.33 -28.38 -23.02
N LEU A 105 -4.59 -28.58 -21.73
CA LEU A 105 -5.46 -27.65 -20.99
C LEU A 105 -4.54 -26.65 -20.29
N GLY A 106 -4.53 -25.42 -20.80
CA GLY A 106 -3.88 -24.28 -20.16
C GLY A 106 -4.84 -23.60 -19.18
N GLU A 107 -4.43 -23.49 -17.92
CA GLU A 107 -5.22 -22.99 -16.81
C GLU A 107 -4.69 -21.59 -16.43
N ARG A 108 -5.54 -20.56 -16.39
CA ARG A 108 -5.12 -19.18 -16.07
C ARG A 108 -5.28 -18.89 -14.59
N ALA A 109 -4.29 -18.22 -13.99
CA ALA A 109 -4.28 -17.75 -12.62
C ALA A 109 -3.87 -16.28 -12.59
N ARG A 110 -4.27 -15.56 -11.54
CA ARG A 110 -3.93 -14.15 -11.34
C ARG A 110 -3.13 -13.98 -10.07
N TYR A 111 -2.18 -13.06 -10.11
CA TYR A 111 -1.33 -12.72 -8.97
C TYR A 111 -0.97 -11.24 -8.99
N ASN A 112 -0.77 -10.66 -7.81
CA ASN A 112 -0.37 -9.27 -7.66
C ASN A 112 1.11 -9.21 -7.26
N VAL A 113 1.85 -8.29 -7.88
CA VAL A 113 3.25 -8.02 -7.57
C VAL A 113 3.38 -6.58 -7.11
N THR A 114 3.94 -6.38 -5.93
CA THR A 114 4.26 -5.06 -5.40
C THR A 114 5.77 -4.88 -5.40
N LEU A 115 6.24 -3.85 -6.07
CA LEU A 115 7.65 -3.53 -6.24
C LEU A 115 8.00 -2.20 -5.56
N PRO A 116 9.23 -2.03 -5.04
CA PRO A 116 9.67 -0.75 -4.51
C PRO A 116 9.84 0.29 -5.63
N GLY A 117 9.58 1.55 -5.31
CA GLY A 117 9.75 2.70 -6.19
C GLY A 117 8.75 2.74 -7.35
N ASP A 118 9.11 3.53 -8.36
CA ASP A 118 8.38 3.67 -9.62
C ASP A 118 8.80 2.56 -10.59
N ALA A 119 8.37 1.32 -10.31
CA ALA A 119 8.76 0.16 -11.10
C ALA A 119 8.00 0.08 -12.45
N SER A 120 8.58 -0.63 -13.43
CA SER A 120 7.98 -0.86 -14.74
C SER A 120 7.18 -2.17 -14.79
N ALA A 121 6.28 -2.27 -15.77
CA ALA A 121 5.55 -3.51 -16.03
C ALA A 121 6.50 -4.67 -16.42
N GLU A 122 7.60 -4.37 -17.10
CA GLU A 122 8.64 -5.34 -17.46
C GLU A 122 9.34 -5.91 -16.22
N ALA A 123 9.61 -5.07 -15.21
CA ALA A 123 10.18 -5.53 -13.94
C ALA A 123 9.19 -6.44 -13.20
N ALA A 124 7.90 -6.13 -13.21
CA ALA A 124 6.87 -6.97 -12.61
C ALA A 124 6.73 -8.33 -13.31
N ARG A 125 6.88 -8.38 -14.65
CA ARG A 125 6.93 -9.63 -15.43
C ARG A 125 8.20 -10.46 -15.23
N ALA A 126 9.23 -9.89 -14.62
CA ALA A 126 10.43 -10.67 -14.27
C ALA A 126 10.24 -11.47 -12.97
N VAL A 127 9.19 -11.15 -12.19
CA VAL A 127 8.94 -11.78 -10.90
C VAL A 127 8.16 -13.07 -11.10
N ASP A 128 8.77 -14.17 -10.66
CA ASP A 128 8.12 -15.46 -10.49
C ASP A 128 7.60 -15.56 -9.03
N PRO A 129 6.29 -15.77 -8.82
CA PRO A 129 5.72 -15.94 -7.48
C PRO A 129 6.33 -17.07 -6.66
N PHE A 130 6.92 -18.09 -7.31
CA PHE A 130 7.45 -19.28 -6.63
C PHE A 130 8.98 -19.26 -6.51
N ASP A 131 9.68 -18.39 -7.25
CA ASP A 131 11.12 -18.18 -7.09
C ASP A 131 11.43 -16.91 -6.29
N PRO A 132 11.80 -17.04 -5.00
CA PRO A 132 12.04 -15.91 -4.11
C PRO A 132 13.16 -14.98 -4.58
N LEU A 133 14.11 -15.47 -5.38
CA LEU A 133 15.26 -14.69 -5.83
C LEU A 133 14.88 -13.71 -6.94
N THR A 134 13.79 -13.98 -7.66
CA THR A 134 13.25 -13.09 -8.71
C THR A 134 12.50 -11.90 -8.12
N ILE A 135 12.03 -12.01 -6.88
CA ILE A 135 11.40 -10.91 -6.14
C ILE A 135 12.49 -9.90 -5.76
N PRO A 136 12.36 -8.61 -6.11
CA PRO A 136 13.29 -7.59 -5.64
C PRO A 136 13.22 -7.41 -4.12
N VAL A 137 14.30 -6.97 -3.49
CA VAL A 137 14.31 -6.61 -2.06
C VAL A 137 13.23 -5.56 -1.78
N GLU A 138 12.50 -5.70 -0.67
CA GLU A 138 11.28 -4.94 -0.30
C GLU A 138 10.07 -5.17 -1.22
N GLY A 139 10.22 -6.02 -2.23
CA GLY A 139 9.16 -6.49 -3.11
C GLY A 139 8.36 -7.64 -2.51
N SER A 140 7.13 -7.81 -2.98
CA SER A 140 6.24 -8.88 -2.56
C SER A 140 5.34 -9.37 -3.68
N VAL A 141 4.89 -10.60 -3.55
CA VAL A 141 3.93 -11.24 -4.45
C VAL A 141 2.78 -11.81 -3.63
N ARG A 142 1.55 -11.74 -4.16
CA ARG A 142 0.34 -12.29 -3.56
C ARG A 142 -0.49 -13.04 -4.59
N LEU A 143 -0.98 -14.21 -4.20
CA LEU A 143 -1.83 -15.11 -4.96
C LEU A 143 -3.08 -15.38 -4.14
N ASP A 144 -4.27 -15.09 -4.68
CA ASP A 144 -5.54 -15.33 -4.00
C ASP A 144 -6.29 -16.51 -4.66
N GLY A 145 -6.54 -17.56 -3.87
CA GLY A 145 -7.05 -18.89 -4.27
C GLY A 145 -8.42 -18.91 -4.96
N GLN A 146 -9.19 -17.83 -4.86
CA GLN A 146 -10.46 -17.63 -5.55
C GLN A 146 -10.32 -17.74 -7.08
N GLY A 147 -9.12 -17.49 -7.63
CA GLY A 147 -8.81 -17.65 -9.05
C GLY A 147 -8.52 -19.09 -9.51
N PHE A 148 -8.56 -20.09 -8.62
CA PHE A 148 -8.00 -21.43 -8.88
C PHE A 148 -9.02 -22.58 -8.79
N VAL A 149 -10.30 -22.27 -8.52
CA VAL A 149 -11.39 -23.27 -8.46
C VAL A 149 -11.52 -23.97 -9.83
N ARG A 150 -11.42 -25.32 -9.87
CA ARG A 150 -11.45 -26.19 -11.08
C ARG A 150 -10.15 -26.28 -11.90
N THR A 151 -8.99 -26.09 -11.28
CA THR A 151 -7.67 -26.24 -11.93
C THR A 151 -6.90 -27.48 -11.42
N SER A 152 -5.91 -27.97 -12.15
CA SER A 152 -4.98 -29.04 -11.72
C SER A 152 -4.16 -28.63 -10.48
N LEU A 153 -3.91 -27.32 -10.33
CA LEU A 153 -3.38 -26.67 -9.13
C LEU A 153 -4.30 -26.78 -7.93
N GLU A 154 -5.59 -27.04 -8.12
CA GLU A 154 -6.52 -27.31 -7.02
C GLU A 154 -6.01 -28.46 -6.14
N THR A 155 -5.21 -29.40 -6.65
CA THR A 155 -4.64 -30.48 -5.82
C THR A 155 -3.51 -29.97 -4.91
N SER A 156 -2.60 -29.16 -5.44
CA SER A 156 -1.57 -28.47 -4.66
C SER A 156 -2.19 -27.49 -3.67
N PHE A 157 -3.18 -26.69 -4.10
CA PHE A 157 -3.95 -25.75 -3.26
C PHE A 157 -4.88 -26.45 -2.26
N ARG A 158 -5.44 -27.63 -2.55
CA ARG A 158 -6.21 -28.46 -1.60
C ARG A 158 -5.32 -28.96 -0.46
N HIS A 159 -4.02 -29.19 -0.67
CA HIS A 159 -3.09 -29.45 0.44
C HIS A 159 -2.94 -28.25 1.38
N PHE A 160 -3.06 -27.01 0.88
CA PHE A 160 -3.14 -25.82 1.73
C PHE A 160 -4.55 -25.61 2.34
N ALA A 161 -5.61 -26.10 1.69
CA ALA A 161 -7.02 -25.78 1.98
C ALA A 161 -7.78 -26.79 2.85
N ASN A 162 -7.11 -27.73 3.51
CA ASN A 162 -7.73 -28.93 4.10
C ASN A 162 -8.61 -28.66 5.36
N SER A 163 -9.33 -27.53 5.44
CA SER A 163 -10.16 -27.17 6.59
C SER A 163 -11.39 -26.27 6.37
N SER A 164 -11.87 -25.95 5.16
CA SER A 164 -13.11 -25.14 5.07
C SER A 164 -14.03 -25.51 3.92
N GLU A 165 -15.09 -26.23 4.25
CA GLU A 165 -16.35 -26.30 3.51
C GLU A 165 -17.14 -24.97 3.67
N HIS A 166 -17.85 -24.58 2.61
CA HIS A 166 -18.87 -23.52 2.50
C HIS A 166 -18.42 -22.06 2.40
N THR A 167 -18.51 -21.50 1.17
CA THR A 167 -19.09 -20.20 0.73
C THR A 167 -18.42 -19.72 -0.57
N ASP A 168 -19.15 -18.98 -1.42
CA ASP A 168 -18.71 -18.53 -2.76
C ASP A 168 -17.43 -17.66 -2.77
N ALA A 169 -17.03 -17.13 -1.61
CA ALA A 169 -15.90 -16.21 -1.45
C ALA A 169 -14.78 -16.74 -0.52
N ALA A 170 -14.75 -18.05 -0.24
CA ALA A 170 -13.65 -18.74 0.44
C ALA A 170 -12.52 -19.13 -0.54
N GLY A 171 -11.26 -18.99 -0.12
CA GLY A 171 -10.08 -19.37 -0.90
C GLY A 171 -8.81 -19.46 -0.04
N VAL A 172 -7.73 -20.00 -0.59
CA VAL A 172 -6.41 -19.99 0.06
C VAL A 172 -5.58 -18.85 -0.49
N SER A 173 -5.01 -18.02 0.37
CA SER A 173 -4.04 -17.00 -0.05
C SER A 173 -2.62 -17.49 0.15
N TYR A 174 -1.73 -17.12 -0.76
CA TYR A 174 -0.28 -17.25 -0.63
C TYR A 174 0.36 -15.88 -0.85
N ALA A 175 1.35 -15.54 -0.04
CA ALA A 175 2.16 -14.35 -0.24
C ALA A 175 3.62 -14.64 0.07
N ALA A 176 4.52 -14.05 -0.71
CA ALA A 176 5.95 -14.07 -0.47
C ALA A 176 6.49 -12.64 -0.53
N GLN A 177 7.31 -12.27 0.45
CA GLN A 177 7.96 -10.97 0.53
C GLN A 177 9.44 -11.17 0.74
N ARG A 178 10.26 -10.51 -0.09
CA ARG A 178 11.70 -10.48 0.12
C ARG A 178 12.07 -9.31 1.01
N LEU A 179 12.44 -9.62 2.26
CA LEU A 179 12.77 -8.63 3.27
C LEU A 179 14.13 -7.98 2.98
N ASP A 180 15.11 -8.80 2.60
CA ASP A 180 16.44 -8.34 2.22
C ASP A 180 17.08 -9.30 1.22
N ALA A 181 18.38 -9.14 0.97
CA ALA A 181 19.11 -9.98 0.02
C ALA A 181 19.01 -11.49 0.33
N TYR A 182 18.84 -11.84 1.61
CA TYR A 182 18.93 -13.19 2.14
C TYR A 182 17.64 -13.69 2.79
N HIS A 183 16.74 -12.82 3.24
CA HIS A 183 15.55 -13.27 3.97
C HIS A 183 14.28 -13.13 3.14
N VAL A 184 13.49 -14.20 3.12
CA VAL A 184 12.17 -14.23 2.49
C VAL A 184 11.12 -14.68 3.48
N ARG A 185 10.10 -13.85 3.66
CA ARG A 185 8.93 -14.16 4.46
C ARG A 185 7.82 -14.70 3.57
N VAL A 186 7.28 -15.83 3.95
CA VAL A 186 6.13 -16.46 3.30
C VAL A 186 4.94 -16.43 4.24
N ALA A 187 3.75 -16.23 3.69
CA ALA A 187 2.48 -16.39 4.37
C ALA A 187 1.55 -17.27 3.52
N THR A 188 0.88 -18.25 4.14
CA THR A 188 -0.15 -19.04 3.45
C THR A 188 -1.30 -19.40 4.38
N GLY A 189 -2.51 -19.48 3.86
CA GLY A 189 -3.65 -19.97 4.63
C GLY A 189 -5.01 -19.57 4.08
N PRO A 190 -6.09 -20.06 4.71
CA PRO A 190 -7.45 -19.77 4.29
C PRO A 190 -7.82 -18.30 4.46
N THR A 191 -8.63 -17.84 3.53
CA THR A 191 -9.24 -16.51 3.47
C THR A 191 -10.70 -16.65 3.07
N ALA A 192 -11.55 -15.81 3.62
CA ALA A 192 -12.95 -15.73 3.27
C ALA A 192 -13.35 -14.26 3.26
N ALA A 193 -14.15 -13.86 2.29
CA ALA A 193 -14.75 -12.54 2.26
C ALA A 193 -16.27 -12.67 2.11
N ILE A 194 -17.01 -11.74 2.69
CA ILE A 194 -18.44 -11.58 2.46
C ILE A 194 -18.64 -10.12 2.13
N GLU A 195 -19.20 -9.84 0.96
CA GLU A 195 -19.64 -8.51 0.58
C GLU A 195 -21.16 -8.51 0.47
N HIS A 196 -21.80 -7.56 1.13
CA HIS A 196 -23.24 -7.40 1.14
C HIS A 196 -23.58 -5.96 0.74
N ILE A 197 -24.46 -5.80 -0.24
CA ILE A 197 -24.90 -4.48 -0.72
C ILE A 197 -26.42 -4.40 -0.61
N GLU A 198 -26.90 -3.58 0.33
CA GLU A 198 -28.31 -3.26 0.49
C GLU A 198 -28.57 -1.88 -0.10
N MET A 199 -29.32 -1.79 -1.20
CA MET A 199 -29.70 -0.52 -1.79
C MET A 199 -31.21 -0.45 -2.01
N LEU A 200 -31.81 0.63 -1.54
CA LEU A 200 -33.21 0.96 -1.71
C LEU A 200 -33.32 2.10 -2.71
N GLY A 201 -34.20 2.00 -3.69
CA GLY A 201 -34.26 3.00 -4.74
C GLY A 201 -35.31 2.77 -5.79
N LEU A 202 -35.53 3.80 -6.60
CA LEU A 202 -36.39 3.75 -7.76
C LEU A 202 -35.53 3.50 -9.00
N LYS A 203 -35.86 2.45 -9.75
CA LYS A 203 -35.25 2.15 -11.04
C LYS A 203 -36.33 2.14 -12.11
N THR A 204 -36.16 2.99 -13.11
CA THR A 204 -36.95 3.07 -14.34
C THR A 204 -36.03 2.80 -15.54
N PRO A 205 -36.57 2.61 -16.75
CA PRO A 205 -35.76 2.40 -17.95
C PRO A 205 -34.83 3.58 -18.29
N VAL A 206 -35.19 4.81 -17.89
CA VAL A 206 -34.47 6.03 -18.24
C VAL A 206 -33.78 6.70 -17.05
N ALA A 207 -34.10 6.30 -15.82
CA ALA A 207 -33.56 6.91 -14.61
C ALA A 207 -33.45 5.89 -13.47
N GLN A 208 -32.38 5.99 -12.70
CA GLN A 208 -32.12 5.18 -11.51
C GLN A 208 -31.67 6.09 -10.38
N ALA A 209 -32.23 5.90 -9.18
CA ALA A 209 -31.76 6.53 -7.96
C ALA A 209 -31.83 5.49 -6.85
N MET A 210 -30.67 5.04 -6.39
CA MET A 210 -30.53 4.07 -5.31
C MET A 210 -29.67 4.64 -4.20
N LEU A 211 -30.09 4.47 -2.97
CA LEU A 211 -29.34 4.82 -1.76
C LEU A 211 -29.26 3.59 -0.88
N GLY A 212 -28.10 3.35 -0.29
CA GLY A 212 -27.93 2.18 0.55
C GLY A 212 -26.60 2.10 1.24
N ARG A 213 -26.27 0.89 1.65
CA ARG A 213 -25.05 0.56 2.37
C ARG A 213 -24.37 -0.64 1.72
N GLN A 214 -23.06 -0.58 1.72
CA GLN A 214 -22.18 -1.68 1.35
C GLN A 214 -21.40 -2.10 2.59
N ASP A 215 -21.55 -3.35 2.99
CA ASP A 215 -20.85 -3.97 4.10
C ASP A 215 -19.88 -5.02 3.57
N THR A 216 -18.67 -5.05 4.11
CA THR A 216 -17.63 -6.03 3.77
C THR A 216 -17.11 -6.66 5.05
N LEU A 217 -17.04 -7.98 5.10
CA LEU A 217 -16.43 -8.76 6.17
C LEU A 217 -15.37 -9.67 5.55
N GLY A 218 -14.10 -9.43 5.87
CA GLY A 218 -13.00 -10.27 5.44
C GLY A 218 -12.37 -11.00 6.63
N GLN A 219 -12.10 -12.28 6.48
CA GLN A 219 -11.39 -13.10 7.46
C GLN A 219 -10.20 -13.78 6.77
N ALA A 220 -9.07 -13.83 7.46
CA ALA A 220 -7.90 -14.58 7.04
C ALA A 220 -7.25 -15.28 8.23
N SER A 221 -6.74 -16.49 8.04
CA SER A 221 -5.88 -17.17 9.01
C SER A 221 -4.65 -17.67 8.26
N MET A 222 -3.53 -16.99 8.45
CA MET A 222 -2.29 -17.22 7.71
C MET A 222 -1.23 -17.81 8.64
N HIS A 223 -0.50 -18.81 8.18
CA HIS A 223 0.75 -19.22 8.81
C HIS A 223 1.89 -18.51 8.10
N THR A 224 2.84 -18.00 8.86
CA THR A 224 4.00 -17.28 8.32
C THR A 224 5.30 -17.90 8.77
N ALA A 225 6.34 -17.79 7.94
CA ALA A 225 7.72 -18.12 8.30
C ALA A 225 8.70 -17.26 7.48
N THR A 226 9.86 -16.96 8.05
CA THR A 226 10.97 -16.28 7.37
C THR A 226 12.11 -17.28 7.12
N PHE A 227 12.53 -17.42 5.87
CA PHE A 227 13.61 -18.32 5.43
C PHE A 227 14.89 -17.53 5.14
N ASP A 228 16.03 -17.95 5.69
CA ASP A 228 17.36 -17.44 5.34
C ASP A 228 17.91 -18.22 4.13
N LEU A 229 17.88 -17.59 2.96
CA LEU A 229 18.33 -18.14 1.69
C LEU A 229 19.84 -18.44 1.64
N ARG A 230 20.63 -18.10 2.65
CA ARG A 230 22.04 -18.53 2.73
C ARG A 230 22.19 -19.95 3.27
N ASP A 231 21.20 -20.43 4.03
CA ASP A 231 21.22 -21.76 4.62
C ASP A 231 20.65 -22.80 3.64
N PRO A 232 21.44 -23.81 3.22
CA PRO A 232 20.94 -24.89 2.36
C PRO A 232 19.74 -25.63 2.96
N GLN A 233 19.62 -25.70 4.29
CA GLN A 233 18.47 -26.33 4.96
C GLN A 233 17.21 -25.49 4.85
N ALA A 234 17.31 -24.16 4.95
CA ALA A 234 16.18 -23.26 4.72
C ALA A 234 15.74 -23.25 3.25
N GLN A 235 16.69 -23.34 2.31
CA GLN A 235 16.36 -23.49 0.88
C GLN A 235 15.63 -24.81 0.60
N ALA A 236 16.06 -25.91 1.22
CA ALA A 236 15.37 -27.20 1.13
C ALA A 236 13.97 -27.12 1.74
N ALA A 237 13.84 -26.53 2.94
CA ALA A 237 12.55 -26.34 3.59
C ALA A 237 11.60 -25.45 2.78
N TYR A 238 12.10 -24.42 2.10
CA TYR A 238 11.31 -23.60 1.19
C TYR A 238 10.82 -24.41 -0.03
N ARG A 239 11.67 -25.25 -0.62
CA ARG A 239 11.28 -26.16 -1.72
C ARG A 239 10.24 -27.19 -1.28
N ASP A 240 10.41 -27.77 -0.10
CA ASP A 240 9.45 -28.72 0.48
C ASP A 240 8.12 -28.03 0.76
N PHE A 241 8.15 -26.78 1.23
CA PHE A 241 6.97 -25.93 1.35
C PHE A 241 6.28 -25.70 0.00
N LEU A 242 7.00 -25.38 -1.08
CA LEU A 242 6.39 -25.21 -2.40
C LEU A 242 5.70 -26.48 -2.91
N GLY A 243 6.23 -27.66 -2.58
CA GLY A 243 5.66 -28.95 -2.97
C GLY A 243 4.49 -29.41 -2.10
N SER A 244 4.57 -29.20 -0.79
CA SER A 244 3.60 -29.70 0.20
C SER A 244 2.53 -28.70 0.59
N GLY A 245 2.83 -27.41 0.44
CA GLY A 245 2.05 -26.29 0.94
C GLY A 245 2.08 -26.09 2.45
N GLN A 246 2.87 -26.88 3.18
CA GLN A 246 2.96 -26.78 4.63
C GLN A 246 4.24 -26.05 5.02
N LEU A 247 4.10 -25.02 5.85
CA LEU A 247 5.26 -24.34 6.43
C LEU A 247 5.92 -25.23 7.48
N PRO A 248 7.26 -25.27 7.55
CA PRO A 248 7.96 -26.02 8.57
C PRO A 248 7.65 -25.43 9.95
N ALA A 249 7.36 -26.29 10.93
CA ALA A 249 7.07 -25.86 12.29
C ALA A 249 8.31 -25.22 12.95
N GLN A 250 9.49 -25.85 12.79
CA GLN A 250 10.81 -25.33 13.13
C GLN A 250 11.86 -26.04 12.25
N ALA A 251 12.72 -25.28 11.61
CA ALA A 251 13.86 -25.81 10.85
C ALA A 251 15.04 -24.83 10.98
N PRO A 252 16.30 -25.31 10.93
CA PRO A 252 17.45 -24.41 10.88
C PRO A 252 17.36 -23.45 9.68
N GLY A 253 17.71 -22.19 9.92
CA GLY A 253 17.56 -21.11 8.95
C GLY A 253 16.10 -20.64 8.73
N VAL A 254 15.13 -21.13 9.52
CA VAL A 254 13.74 -20.66 9.51
C VAL A 254 13.38 -19.99 10.83
N SER A 255 12.83 -18.78 10.75
CA SER A 255 12.46 -17.93 11.89
C SER A 255 11.07 -17.31 11.71
N ASP A 256 10.64 -16.48 12.67
CA ASP A 256 9.34 -15.79 12.65
C ASP A 256 8.12 -16.67 12.36
N VAL A 257 8.14 -17.92 12.85
CA VAL A 257 7.01 -18.84 12.69
C VAL A 257 5.86 -18.36 13.56
N GLN A 258 4.79 -17.89 12.92
CA GLN A 258 3.63 -17.29 13.57
C GLN A 258 2.33 -17.66 12.83
N ARG A 259 1.22 -17.60 13.56
CA ARG A 259 -0.13 -17.59 12.98
C ARG A 259 -0.68 -16.18 13.03
N ILE A 260 -1.15 -15.66 11.90
CA ILE A 260 -1.76 -14.35 11.77
C ILE A 260 -3.23 -14.53 11.45
N ASP A 261 -4.10 -14.25 12.41
CA ASP A 261 -5.54 -14.19 12.22
C ASP A 261 -5.95 -12.73 11.99
N THR A 262 -6.58 -12.45 10.85
CA THR A 262 -7.09 -11.12 10.50
C THR A 262 -8.60 -11.15 10.37
N LEU A 263 -9.26 -10.20 11.02
CA LEU A 263 -10.68 -9.91 10.85
C LEU A 263 -10.81 -8.45 10.41
N SER A 264 -11.34 -8.23 9.23
CA SER A 264 -11.55 -6.91 8.64
C SER A 264 -13.03 -6.69 8.40
N MET A 265 -13.51 -5.51 8.74
CA MET A 265 -14.90 -5.11 8.62
C MET A 265 -14.91 -3.71 8.01
N SER A 266 -15.78 -3.47 7.05
CA SER A 266 -16.08 -2.10 6.64
C SER A 266 -17.54 -1.95 6.26
N SER A 267 -18.08 -0.76 6.52
CA SER A 267 -19.46 -0.40 6.24
C SER A 267 -19.45 1.00 5.65
N GLN A 268 -20.01 1.15 4.45
CA GLN A 268 -19.98 2.40 3.69
C GLN A 268 -21.35 2.72 3.12
N THR A 269 -21.79 3.96 3.29
CA THR A 269 -23.00 4.45 2.61
C THR A 269 -22.70 4.67 1.12
N ARG A 270 -23.59 4.26 0.22
CA ARG A 270 -23.43 4.49 -1.23
C ARG A 270 -24.71 5.02 -1.86
N ALA A 271 -24.56 5.91 -2.83
CA ALA A 271 -25.66 6.38 -3.67
C ALA A 271 -25.33 6.12 -5.15
N ARG A 272 -26.22 5.44 -5.87
CA ARG A 272 -26.10 5.22 -7.31
C ARG A 272 -27.18 5.99 -8.05
N LEU A 273 -26.76 6.92 -8.89
CA LEU A 273 -27.63 7.72 -9.74
C LEU A 273 -27.41 7.30 -11.20
N GLY A 274 -28.48 7.19 -11.98
CA GLY A 274 -28.41 6.85 -13.39
C GLY A 274 -29.43 7.62 -14.21
N LEU A 275 -29.03 8.06 -15.41
CA LEU A 275 -29.88 8.70 -16.41
C LEU A 275 -29.50 8.16 -17.80
N GLY A 276 -30.35 7.28 -18.34
CA GLY A 276 -30.06 6.54 -19.57
C GLY A 276 -28.77 5.71 -19.45
N PRO A 277 -27.78 5.87 -20.36
CA PRO A 277 -26.50 5.15 -20.29
C PRO A 277 -25.52 5.74 -19.26
N LEU A 278 -25.82 6.90 -18.67
CA LEU A 278 -24.94 7.55 -17.70
C LEU A 278 -25.23 7.02 -16.29
N SER A 279 -24.20 6.63 -15.56
CA SER A 279 -24.29 6.23 -14.15
C SER A 279 -23.21 6.89 -13.30
N LEU A 280 -23.55 7.25 -12.08
CA LEU A 280 -22.69 7.84 -11.07
C LEU A 280 -22.83 7.03 -9.77
N ASP A 281 -21.71 6.52 -9.23
CA ASP A 281 -21.64 5.87 -7.92
C ASP A 281 -20.90 6.80 -6.95
N LEU A 282 -21.63 7.30 -5.95
CA LEU A 282 -21.13 8.18 -4.91
C LEU A 282 -20.91 7.38 -3.64
N ALA A 283 -19.68 7.41 -3.15
CA ALA A 283 -19.32 6.80 -1.88
C ALA A 283 -19.46 7.85 -0.77
N GLY A 284 -20.20 7.51 0.28
CA GLY A 284 -20.38 8.33 1.47
C GLY A 284 -19.46 7.87 2.60
N GLN A 285 -19.89 8.21 3.83
CA GLN A 285 -19.16 7.90 5.05
C GLN A 285 -18.88 6.42 5.21
N ARG A 286 -17.66 6.11 5.62
CA ARG A 286 -17.15 4.75 5.80
C ARG A 286 -16.67 4.55 7.22
N ASN A 287 -17.11 3.46 7.84
CA ASN A 287 -16.51 2.94 9.06
C ASN A 287 -15.75 1.68 8.72
N SER A 288 -14.57 1.50 9.30
CA SER A 288 -13.80 0.27 9.14
C SER A 288 -13.09 -0.12 10.43
N GLY A 289 -12.99 -1.42 10.65
CA GLY A 289 -12.23 -2.02 11.72
C GLY A 289 -11.39 -3.16 11.17
N GLU A 290 -10.14 -3.25 11.61
CA GLU A 290 -9.25 -4.37 11.31
C GLU A 290 -8.68 -4.87 12.64
N ASN A 291 -8.72 -6.18 12.86
CA ASN A 291 -8.12 -6.81 14.02
C ASN A 291 -7.16 -7.90 13.54
N VAL A 292 -5.87 -7.71 13.81
CA VAL A 292 -4.79 -8.62 13.45
C VAL A 292 -4.22 -9.23 14.72
N ARG A 293 -4.35 -10.54 14.88
CA ARG A 293 -3.72 -11.31 15.95
C ARG A 293 -2.55 -12.10 15.38
N ALA A 294 -1.34 -11.77 15.80
CA ALA A 294 -0.14 -12.55 15.53
C ALA A 294 0.19 -13.42 16.76
N THR A 295 0.06 -14.73 16.63
CA THR A 295 0.37 -15.73 17.66
C THR A 295 1.70 -16.41 17.33
N ARG A 296 2.64 -16.39 18.26
CA ARG A 296 3.95 -17.02 18.12
C ARG A 296 3.91 -18.48 18.51
N ALA A 297 4.96 -19.22 18.17
CA ALA A 297 5.11 -20.64 18.52
C ALA A 297 5.08 -20.91 20.04
N ASP A 298 5.45 -19.93 20.87
CA ASP A 298 5.38 -20.03 22.34
C ASP A 298 3.96 -19.81 22.91
N GLY A 299 2.98 -19.54 22.05
CA GLY A 299 1.59 -19.25 22.43
C GLY A 299 1.32 -17.79 22.79
N SER A 300 2.36 -16.95 22.96
CA SER A 300 2.17 -15.51 23.15
C SER A 300 1.55 -14.88 21.90
N SER A 301 0.75 -13.83 22.08
CA SER A 301 0.14 -13.15 20.93
C SER A 301 0.15 -11.63 21.05
N THR A 302 0.21 -10.96 19.90
CA THR A 302 0.02 -9.52 19.79
C THR A 302 -1.23 -9.27 18.96
N VAL A 303 -2.13 -8.42 19.48
CA VAL A 303 -3.40 -8.06 18.85
C VAL A 303 -3.35 -6.58 18.50
N THR A 304 -3.40 -6.27 17.21
CA THR A 304 -3.46 -4.90 16.69
C THR A 304 -4.84 -4.65 16.15
N SER A 305 -5.55 -3.68 16.73
CA SER A 305 -6.89 -3.28 16.31
C SER A 305 -6.82 -1.87 15.71
N LYS A 306 -7.05 -1.74 14.40
CA LYS A 306 -7.15 -0.46 13.70
C LYS A 306 -8.61 -0.10 13.51
N LEU A 307 -8.98 1.12 13.84
CA LEU A 307 -10.35 1.60 13.78
C LEU A 307 -10.37 2.96 13.10
N GLN A 308 -11.27 3.10 12.13
CA GLN A 308 -11.55 4.34 11.43
C GLN A 308 -13.06 4.52 11.40
N TYR A 309 -13.54 5.63 11.94
CA TYR A 309 -14.96 6.00 11.90
C TYR A 309 -15.08 7.24 11.04
N ALA A 310 -15.84 7.18 9.94
CA ALA A 310 -15.97 8.31 9.03
C ALA A 310 -14.59 8.88 8.66
N ASP A 311 -14.44 10.21 8.74
CA ASP A 311 -13.19 10.94 8.56
C ASP A 311 -12.54 11.33 9.91
N ASN A 312 -12.89 10.65 11.00
CA ASN A 312 -12.33 10.89 12.33
C ASN A 312 -10.84 10.52 12.39
N VAL A 313 -10.18 10.86 13.49
CA VAL A 313 -8.79 10.43 13.74
C VAL A 313 -8.72 8.90 13.90
N PRO A 314 -7.96 8.16 13.07
CA PRO A 314 -7.78 6.73 13.21
C PRO A 314 -7.15 6.36 14.55
N LEU A 315 -7.66 5.28 15.16
CA LEU A 315 -7.10 4.68 16.36
C LEU A 315 -6.45 3.34 16.01
N THR A 316 -5.20 3.17 16.42
CA THR A 316 -4.54 1.85 16.49
C THR A 316 -4.33 1.47 17.95
N LEU A 317 -4.90 0.34 18.35
CA LEU A 317 -4.75 -0.26 19.68
C LEU A 317 -3.94 -1.55 19.58
N THR A 318 -2.77 -1.56 20.21
CA THR A 318 -1.91 -2.75 20.29
C THR A 318 -1.94 -3.34 21.69
N ARG A 319 -2.27 -4.63 21.78
CA ARG A 319 -2.32 -5.41 23.02
C ARG A 319 -1.39 -6.61 22.91
N GLN A 320 -0.77 -7.00 24.02
CA GLN A 320 0.08 -8.17 24.11
C GLN A 320 -0.50 -9.15 25.12
N PHE A 321 -0.47 -10.44 24.80
CA PHE A 321 -0.95 -11.52 25.62
C PHE A 321 0.18 -12.53 25.81
N ASP A 322 0.34 -13.02 27.03
CA ASP A 322 1.24 -14.13 27.32
C ASP A 322 0.70 -15.47 26.77
N ALA A 323 1.48 -16.54 26.93
CA ALA A 323 1.11 -17.88 26.49
C ALA A 323 -0.12 -18.47 27.21
N ALA A 324 -0.47 -17.95 28.39
CA ALA A 324 -1.68 -18.33 29.14
C ALA A 324 -2.92 -17.55 28.67
N GLY A 325 -2.77 -16.59 27.75
CA GLY A 325 -3.83 -15.73 27.26
C GLY A 325 -4.15 -14.54 28.17
N SER A 326 -3.32 -14.26 29.18
CA SER A 326 -3.48 -13.07 30.04
C SER A 326 -2.88 -11.85 29.36
N GLU A 327 -3.60 -10.72 29.40
CA GLU A 327 -3.12 -9.48 28.79
C GLU A 327 -2.02 -8.82 29.63
N CYS A 328 -0.90 -8.49 28.99
CA CYS A 328 0.11 -7.61 29.53
C CYS A 328 -0.34 -6.15 29.41
N VAL A 329 -1.26 -5.70 30.27
CA VAL A 329 -1.90 -4.37 30.18
C VAL A 329 -0.88 -3.22 30.14
N ALA A 330 0.25 -3.33 30.85
CA ALA A 330 1.32 -2.31 30.81
C ALA A 330 1.99 -2.17 29.42
N ALA A 331 1.93 -3.21 28.58
CA ALA A 331 2.41 -3.20 27.20
C ALA A 331 1.36 -2.66 26.21
N ARG A 332 0.14 -2.34 26.65
CA ARG A 332 -0.89 -1.78 25.79
C ARG A 332 -0.46 -0.40 25.26
N ARG A 333 -0.69 -0.18 23.97
CA ARG A 333 -0.37 1.07 23.28
C ARG A 333 -1.57 1.57 22.48
N TYR A 334 -1.80 2.87 22.53
CA TYR A 334 -2.82 3.59 21.78
C TYR A 334 -2.14 4.60 20.86
N GLN A 335 -2.51 4.60 19.58
CA GLN A 335 -1.96 5.51 18.58
C GLN A 335 -3.10 6.23 17.87
N LEU A 336 -3.02 7.56 17.83
CA LEU A 336 -3.99 8.44 17.18
C LEU A 336 -3.29 9.13 16.00
N GLY A 337 -3.68 8.78 14.78
CA GLY A 337 -3.01 9.24 13.56
C GLY A 337 -3.62 10.52 13.00
N PHE A 338 -2.96 11.66 13.15
CA PHE A 338 -3.42 12.95 12.60
C PHE A 338 -3.06 13.11 11.12
N GLY A 339 -2.13 12.29 10.61
CA GLY A 339 -1.55 12.48 9.30
C GLY A 339 -0.85 13.83 9.22
N LYS A 340 -0.97 14.51 8.08
CA LYS A 340 -0.35 15.84 7.88
C LYS A 340 -1.10 16.92 8.65
N VAL A 341 -0.47 17.45 9.69
CA VAL A 341 -1.03 18.55 10.48
C VAL A 341 -0.87 19.89 9.77
N ASP A 342 -1.89 20.75 9.85
CA ASP A 342 -1.78 22.14 9.38
C ASP A 342 -1.15 23.06 10.46
N ALA A 343 -0.93 24.34 10.13
CA ALA A 343 -0.31 25.30 11.04
C ALA A 343 -1.12 25.55 12.33
N ASN A 344 -2.46 25.53 12.24
CA ASN A 344 -3.32 25.74 13.40
C ASN A 344 -3.32 24.49 14.31
N GLN A 345 -3.44 23.30 13.71
CA GLN A 345 -3.30 22.03 14.43
C GLN A 345 -1.96 21.92 15.13
N ALA A 346 -0.85 22.25 14.45
CA ALA A 346 0.48 22.25 15.03
C ALA A 346 0.57 23.20 16.24
N GLN A 347 0.03 24.41 16.14
CA GLN A 347 0.00 25.37 17.25
C GLN A 347 -0.79 24.84 18.45
N LEU A 348 -2.02 24.34 18.23
CA LEU A 348 -2.87 23.80 19.28
C LEU A 348 -2.21 22.60 19.99
N LEU A 349 -1.60 21.70 19.22
CA LEU A 349 -0.94 20.51 19.74
C LEU A 349 0.35 20.85 20.48
N ASN A 350 1.16 21.79 19.98
CA ASN A 350 2.36 22.26 20.69
C ASN A 350 2.00 22.87 22.06
N ALA A 351 0.93 23.66 22.11
CA ALA A 351 0.43 24.21 23.37
C ALA A 351 -0.08 23.11 24.32
N ALA A 352 -0.91 22.19 23.84
CA ALA A 352 -1.49 21.11 24.66
C ALA A 352 -0.43 20.15 25.23
N LEU A 353 0.63 19.88 24.45
CA LEU A 353 1.73 19.00 24.84
C LEU A 353 2.86 19.74 25.59
N ALA A 354 2.67 21.03 25.88
CA ALA A 354 3.65 21.92 26.49
C ALA A 354 5.04 21.82 25.83
N ARG A 355 5.06 21.73 24.49
CA ARG A 355 6.28 21.73 23.69
C ARG A 355 6.81 23.16 23.63
N LYS A 356 8.11 23.33 23.85
CA LYS A 356 8.76 24.64 23.73
C LYS A 356 8.86 25.02 22.25
N ASP A 357 8.69 26.29 21.92
CA ASP A 357 8.87 26.87 20.57
C ASP A 357 10.32 26.78 20.04
N THR A 358 11.20 26.01 20.67
CA THR A 358 12.53 25.72 20.13
C THR A 358 12.40 24.72 19.00
N ALA A 359 12.95 25.06 17.83
CA ALA A 359 12.72 24.39 16.54
C ALA A 359 12.93 22.86 16.53
N ASP A 360 13.73 22.32 17.45
CA ASP A 360 14.10 20.89 17.43
C ASP A 360 13.01 19.94 17.98
N ASP A 361 12.08 20.42 18.81
CA ASP A 361 11.05 19.59 19.47
C ASP A 361 9.60 19.95 19.10
N ALA A 362 9.40 21.03 18.34
CA ALA A 362 8.07 21.54 17.98
C ALA A 362 7.46 20.74 16.81
N ILE A 363 6.15 20.52 16.87
CA ILE A 363 5.37 20.00 15.74
C ILE A 363 5.29 21.09 14.68
N ALA A 364 5.71 20.78 13.46
CA ALA A 364 5.68 21.70 12.32
C ALA A 364 4.49 21.43 11.39
N ALA A 365 4.01 22.47 10.71
CA ALA A 365 2.99 22.31 9.68
C ALA A 365 3.49 21.41 8.52
N GLY A 366 2.62 20.55 8.01
CA GLY A 366 2.91 19.58 6.95
C GLY A 366 3.60 18.29 7.42
N GLN A 367 3.93 18.20 8.71
CA GLN A 367 4.50 17.01 9.36
C GLN A 367 3.44 15.91 9.49
N ASP A 368 3.81 14.68 9.19
CA ASP A 368 2.98 13.52 9.52
C ASP A 368 3.10 13.22 11.01
N LEU A 369 1.96 13.22 11.72
CA LEU A 369 1.91 13.13 13.16
C LEU A 369 1.05 11.95 13.62
N THR A 370 1.64 11.13 14.49
CA THR A 370 0.91 10.14 15.29
C THR A 370 1.19 10.37 16.77
N LEU A 371 0.14 10.55 17.57
CA LEU A 371 0.25 10.63 19.03
C LEU A 371 0.16 9.23 19.63
N ASN A 372 1.10 8.91 20.52
CA ASN A 372 1.21 7.61 21.16
C ASN A 372 1.02 7.72 22.67
N PHE A 373 0.21 6.83 23.21
CA PHE A 373 -0.05 6.73 24.64
C PHE A 373 0.22 5.30 25.12
N SER A 374 0.99 5.18 26.20
CA SER A 374 0.94 4.00 27.06
C SER A 374 -0.38 3.93 27.83
N GLU A 375 -0.64 2.78 28.46
CA GLU A 375 -1.80 2.64 29.36
C GLU A 375 -1.86 3.73 30.44
N ALA A 376 -0.73 4.04 31.09
CA ALA A 376 -0.67 5.06 32.13
C ALA A 376 -0.97 6.47 31.58
N GLN A 377 -0.41 6.80 30.42
CA GLN A 377 -0.65 8.09 29.76
C GLN A 377 -2.10 8.24 29.29
N MET A 378 -2.71 7.17 28.76
CA MET A 378 -4.14 7.19 28.40
C MET A 378 -5.03 7.35 29.63
N GLY A 379 -4.66 6.74 30.76
CA GLY A 379 -5.34 6.96 32.04
C GLY A 379 -5.23 8.39 32.55
N ALA A 380 -4.05 9.01 32.43
CA ALA A 380 -3.85 10.42 32.78
C ALA A 380 -4.68 11.35 31.88
N LEU A 381 -4.69 11.11 30.56
CA LEU A 381 -5.50 11.88 29.62
C LEU A 381 -7.00 11.76 29.96
N ARG A 382 -7.48 10.55 30.24
CA ARG A 382 -8.87 10.32 30.66
C ARG A 382 -9.23 11.09 31.93
N GLN A 383 -8.34 11.14 32.91
CA GLN A 383 -8.53 11.92 34.13
C GLN A 383 -8.55 13.43 33.82
N GLN A 384 -7.67 13.93 32.96
CA GLN A 384 -7.69 15.33 32.53
C GLN A 384 -9.01 15.69 31.84
N TYR A 385 -9.54 14.84 30.96
CA TYR A 385 -10.88 15.02 30.38
C TYR A 385 -11.98 15.05 31.44
N ALA A 386 -11.90 14.19 32.45
CA ALA A 386 -12.85 14.19 33.56
C ALA A 386 -12.78 15.49 34.39
N HIS A 387 -11.58 16.02 34.66
CA HIS A 387 -11.39 17.28 35.38
C HIS A 387 -11.82 18.50 34.57
N ALA A 388 -11.47 18.56 33.28
CA ALA A 388 -11.92 19.62 32.37
C ALA A 388 -13.44 19.69 32.28
N ALA A 389 -14.12 18.53 32.21
CA ALA A 389 -15.59 18.47 32.24
C ALA A 389 -16.20 18.91 33.59
N GLN A 390 -15.46 18.85 34.70
CA GLN A 390 -15.95 19.36 36.00
C GLN A 390 -15.93 20.89 36.06
N ALA A 391 -15.03 21.55 35.32
CA ALA A 391 -14.94 23.01 35.26
C ALA A 391 -16.22 23.65 34.68
N ARG A 392 -17.03 22.87 33.96
CA ARG A 392 -18.25 23.32 33.29
C ARG A 392 -19.50 22.70 33.96
N PRO A 393 -20.41 23.50 34.52
CA PRO A 393 -21.57 22.98 35.27
C PRO A 393 -22.47 22.02 34.48
N PHE A 394 -22.57 22.22 33.16
CA PHE A 394 -23.40 21.41 32.26
C PHE A 394 -22.76 20.06 31.87
N ASP A 395 -21.46 19.88 32.10
CA ASP A 395 -20.70 18.70 31.65
C ASP A 395 -20.38 17.72 32.81
N ARG A 396 -20.95 17.95 34.01
CA ARG A 396 -20.67 17.14 35.21
C ARG A 396 -21.03 15.66 35.07
N GLU A 397 -22.12 15.36 34.35
CA GLU A 397 -22.49 13.97 34.06
C GLU A 397 -21.41 13.29 33.21
N GLN A 398 -20.90 14.02 32.21
CA GLN A 398 -19.85 13.55 31.31
C GLN A 398 -18.51 13.37 32.04
N ALA A 399 -18.18 14.25 32.99
CA ALA A 399 -17.04 14.06 33.89
C ALA A 399 -17.12 12.74 34.67
N GLY A 400 -18.29 12.46 35.24
CA GLY A 400 -18.55 11.21 35.96
C GLY A 400 -18.54 9.98 35.06
N ALA A 401 -18.88 10.13 33.77
CA ALA A 401 -18.74 9.08 32.78
C ALA A 401 -17.27 8.78 32.50
N TYR A 402 -16.47 9.78 32.13
CA TYR A 402 -15.03 9.61 31.85
C TYR A 402 -14.25 9.03 33.03
N ALA A 403 -14.57 9.45 34.25
CA ALA A 403 -13.91 8.93 35.46
C ALA A 403 -14.13 7.42 35.68
N ARG A 404 -15.28 6.88 35.25
CA ARG A 404 -15.65 5.46 35.42
C ARG A 404 -15.27 4.58 34.23
N MET A 405 -15.00 5.15 33.06
CA MET A 405 -14.59 4.41 31.88
C MET A 405 -13.22 3.76 32.05
N SER A 406 -13.03 2.60 31.43
CA SER A 406 -11.69 2.05 31.23
C SER A 406 -10.91 2.92 30.23
N ASN A 407 -9.58 2.84 30.27
CA ASN A 407 -8.73 3.58 29.33
C ASN A 407 -8.99 3.16 27.88
N GLU A 408 -9.28 1.87 27.64
CA GLU A 408 -9.69 1.37 26.32
C GLU A 408 -11.02 1.95 25.86
N ALA A 409 -12.05 1.92 26.72
CA ALA A 409 -13.35 2.50 26.37
C ALA A 409 -13.24 3.99 26.08
N PHE A 410 -12.41 4.70 26.85
CA PHE A 410 -12.15 6.12 26.63
C PHE A 410 -11.42 6.38 25.30
N ALA A 411 -10.39 5.60 24.96
CA ALA A 411 -9.70 5.73 23.66
C ALA A 411 -10.63 5.45 22.47
N LEU A 412 -11.52 4.46 22.60
CA LEU A 412 -12.54 4.17 21.58
C LEU A 412 -13.54 5.31 21.43
N ASP A 413 -13.95 5.93 22.53
CA ASP A 413 -14.83 7.11 22.50
C ASP A 413 -14.12 8.33 21.89
N LEU A 414 -12.84 8.54 22.20
CA LEU A 414 -12.00 9.55 21.55
C LEU A 414 -12.02 9.39 20.03
N ALA A 415 -11.79 8.17 19.52
CA ALA A 415 -11.75 7.90 18.09
C ALA A 415 -13.13 8.02 17.40
N ARG A 416 -14.22 7.74 18.13
CA ARG A 416 -15.56 7.62 17.55
C ARG A 416 -16.40 8.88 17.66
N THR A 417 -16.34 9.60 18.77
CA THR A 417 -17.31 10.65 19.13
C THR A 417 -16.66 11.97 19.55
N LEU A 418 -15.42 11.95 20.06
CA LEU A 418 -14.78 13.15 20.60
C LEU A 418 -13.79 13.73 19.59
N GLY A 419 -14.21 14.78 18.89
CA GLY A 419 -13.34 15.49 17.95
C GLY A 419 -13.25 14.70 16.66
N ASN A 420 -14.38 14.67 15.96
CA ASN A 420 -14.66 13.86 14.75
C ASN A 420 -13.74 14.17 13.54
N SER A 421 -12.65 14.92 13.72
CA SER A 421 -11.65 15.20 12.71
C SER A 421 -10.31 15.51 13.40
N PRO A 422 -9.17 15.41 12.69
CA PRO A 422 -7.86 15.81 13.21
C PRO A 422 -7.89 17.21 13.85
N HIS A 423 -8.51 18.17 13.16
CA HIS A 423 -8.66 19.53 13.68
C HIS A 423 -9.50 19.59 14.96
N GLY A 424 -10.68 18.98 14.96
CA GLY A 424 -11.57 18.98 16.13
C GLY A 424 -10.96 18.27 17.34
N LEU A 425 -10.13 17.25 17.13
CA LEU A 425 -9.39 16.59 18.21
C LEU A 425 -8.25 17.48 18.72
N SER A 426 -7.50 18.17 17.84
CA SER A 426 -6.47 19.14 18.26
C SER A 426 -7.04 20.24 19.15
N GLU A 427 -8.18 20.83 18.77
CA GLU A 427 -8.88 21.83 19.59
C GLU A 427 -9.32 21.27 20.95
N ARG A 428 -9.89 20.05 20.97
CA ARG A 428 -10.30 19.41 22.22
C ARG A 428 -9.13 19.13 23.15
N LEU A 429 -8.02 18.63 22.63
CA LEU A 429 -6.81 18.39 23.43
C LEU A 429 -6.28 19.70 24.02
N PHE A 430 -6.30 20.79 23.26
CA PHE A 430 -5.95 22.12 23.76
C PHE A 430 -6.88 22.59 24.88
N HIS A 431 -8.21 22.49 24.68
CA HIS A 431 -9.17 22.88 25.71
C HIS A 431 -9.08 22.02 26.97
N VAL A 432 -8.87 20.72 26.83
CA VAL A 432 -8.66 19.83 27.97
C VAL A 432 -7.38 20.21 28.70
N ALA A 433 -6.29 20.51 27.99
CA ALA A 433 -5.07 21.00 28.63
C ALA A 433 -5.31 22.32 29.40
N ALA A 434 -6.10 23.24 28.86
CA ALA A 434 -6.39 24.54 29.47
C ALA A 434 -7.33 24.47 30.68
N ASP A 435 -8.24 23.50 30.71
CA ASP A 435 -9.28 23.34 31.74
C ASP A 435 -8.96 22.18 32.73
N ALA A 436 -7.83 21.49 32.57
CA ALA A 436 -7.47 20.29 33.32
C ALA A 436 -7.22 20.51 34.83
N ASP A 437 -7.00 21.76 35.26
CA ASP A 437 -6.93 22.13 36.69
C ASP A 437 -8.32 22.23 37.35
N GLY A 438 -9.39 22.01 36.58
CA GLY A 438 -10.77 22.12 37.05
C GLY A 438 -11.27 23.57 37.16
N ALA A 439 -10.48 24.54 36.66
CA ALA A 439 -10.82 25.95 36.61
C ALA A 439 -10.74 26.47 35.16
N LEU A 440 -11.50 27.52 34.85
CA LEU A 440 -11.39 28.23 33.56
C LEU A 440 -10.26 29.26 33.62
N SER A 441 -9.11 28.87 34.17
CA SER A 441 -7.97 29.76 34.43
C SER A 441 -7.15 30.03 33.17
N GLY A 442 -7.23 29.14 32.18
CA GLY A 442 -6.38 29.16 30.98
C GLY A 442 -4.96 28.64 31.25
N ALA A 443 -4.67 28.13 32.45
CA ALA A 443 -3.39 27.53 32.77
C ALA A 443 -3.28 26.15 32.10
N LEU A 444 -2.34 26.01 31.17
CA LEU A 444 -2.14 24.77 30.44
C LEU A 444 -1.49 23.70 31.32
N THR A 445 -2.20 22.58 31.51
CA THR A 445 -1.66 21.33 32.02
C THR A 445 -1.23 20.45 30.85
N ARG A 446 0.03 20.04 30.86
CA ARG A 446 0.61 19.20 29.80
C ARG A 446 -0.13 17.87 29.64
N ILE A 447 -0.45 17.52 28.39
CA ILE A 447 -0.83 16.16 28.00
C ILE A 447 0.45 15.36 27.69
N ASP A 448 0.64 14.25 28.39
CA ASP A 448 1.79 13.37 28.16
C ASP A 448 1.50 12.37 27.03
N ALA A 449 2.00 12.69 25.84
CA ALA A 449 1.99 11.81 24.67
C ALA A 449 3.39 11.65 24.07
N GLY A 450 3.72 10.43 23.62
CA GLY A 450 4.80 10.21 22.69
C GLY A 450 4.40 10.70 21.29
N ILE A 451 5.38 11.04 20.46
CA ILE A 451 5.16 11.41 19.06
C ILE A 451 6.03 10.49 18.21
N ASP A 452 5.39 9.73 17.32
CA ASP A 452 6.11 9.13 16.21
C ASP A 452 6.17 10.17 15.09
N SER A 453 7.26 10.91 15.07
CA SER A 453 7.73 11.53 13.83
C SER A 453 8.53 10.46 13.08
N PRO A 454 8.55 10.42 11.74
CA PRO A 454 9.42 9.51 10.98
C PRO A 454 10.94 9.66 11.25
N ALA A 455 11.35 10.35 12.33
CA ALA A 455 12.72 10.47 12.82
C ALA A 455 13.03 9.71 14.13
N ALA A 456 12.12 8.88 14.68
CA ALA A 456 12.39 8.17 15.93
C ALA A 456 12.04 6.67 15.90
N LYS A 457 12.74 5.91 15.04
CA LYS A 457 12.96 4.47 15.28
C LYS A 457 14.31 4.34 16.00
N PRO A 458 14.44 3.59 17.12
CA PRO A 458 15.73 3.44 17.80
C PRO A 458 16.77 2.88 16.83
N ALA A 459 17.97 3.49 16.85
CA ALA A 459 19.04 3.32 15.89
C ALA A 459 19.38 1.85 15.58
N ALA A 460 19.07 1.44 14.35
CA ALA A 460 19.93 0.57 13.58
C ALA A 460 20.53 1.46 12.48
N ALA A 461 21.86 1.55 12.45
CA ALA A 461 22.62 2.46 11.59
C ALA A 461 22.10 2.45 10.14
N THR A 462 21.67 3.61 9.66
CA THR A 462 21.32 3.81 8.25
C THR A 462 22.31 4.79 7.59
N PRO A 463 22.72 4.52 6.33
CA PRO A 463 23.62 5.39 5.59
C PRO A 463 22.92 6.69 5.16
N THR A 464 23.71 7.68 4.82
CA THR A 464 23.35 9.04 4.41
C THR A 464 22.21 9.10 3.36
N PRO A 465 21.22 10.01 3.48
CA PRO A 465 20.11 10.12 2.54
C PRO A 465 20.55 10.72 1.17
N PRO A 466 19.90 10.34 0.06
CA PRO A 466 20.15 10.90 -1.26
C PRO A 466 19.52 12.30 -1.44
N ALA A 467 20.17 13.13 -2.25
CA ALA A 467 19.99 14.59 -2.33
C ALA A 467 18.80 15.12 -3.17
N ASN A 468 17.72 14.36 -3.40
CA ASN A 468 16.59 14.84 -4.22
C ASN A 468 15.23 14.54 -3.57
N ALA A 469 14.80 15.43 -2.67
CA ALA A 469 13.40 15.51 -2.24
C ALA A 469 12.59 16.39 -3.23
N PRO A 470 11.30 16.10 -3.48
CA PRO A 470 10.46 16.91 -4.37
C PRO A 470 10.27 18.33 -3.81
N SER A 471 10.67 19.35 -4.59
CA SER A 471 10.57 20.77 -4.26
C SER A 471 9.17 21.33 -4.49
N ASP A 472 8.67 22.24 -3.65
CA ASP A 472 7.34 22.84 -3.79
C ASP A 472 7.39 24.05 -4.75
N PRO A 473 6.47 24.21 -5.73
CA PRO A 473 6.42 25.37 -6.62
C PRO A 473 6.23 26.71 -5.90
N ARG A 474 5.79 26.71 -4.65
CA ARG A 474 5.70 27.91 -3.82
C ARG A 474 7.05 28.33 -3.24
N ASP A 475 8.04 27.46 -3.25
CA ASP A 475 9.40 27.79 -2.85
C ASP A 475 10.10 28.64 -3.92
N PRO A 476 10.82 29.72 -3.55
CA PRO A 476 11.52 30.57 -4.50
C PRO A 476 12.57 29.85 -5.36
N ALA A 477 13.06 28.70 -4.91
CA ALA A 477 14.05 27.89 -5.62
C ALA A 477 13.44 26.98 -6.70
N HIS A 478 12.12 26.85 -6.78
CA HIS A 478 11.46 25.97 -7.73
C HIS A 478 11.40 26.60 -9.14
N PRO A 479 11.67 25.83 -10.23
CA PRO A 479 11.68 26.37 -11.60
C PRO A 479 10.35 27.01 -12.03
N ASP A 480 9.21 26.51 -11.54
CA ASP A 480 7.88 27.07 -11.84
C ASP A 480 7.40 28.14 -10.84
N HIS A 481 8.24 28.61 -9.91
CA HIS A 481 7.85 29.58 -8.88
C HIS A 481 7.23 30.86 -9.46
N ALA A 482 7.79 31.36 -10.56
CA ALA A 482 7.27 32.55 -11.23
C ALA A 482 5.83 32.34 -11.74
N MET A 483 5.53 31.18 -12.32
CA MET A 483 4.20 30.86 -12.84
C MET A 483 3.21 30.58 -11.71
N GLN A 484 3.64 29.93 -10.63
CA GLN A 484 2.85 29.74 -9.41
C GLN A 484 2.38 31.10 -8.87
N ARG A 485 3.30 32.06 -8.72
CA ARG A 485 2.95 33.43 -8.26
C ARG A 485 1.99 34.16 -9.20
N MET A 486 2.12 33.97 -10.51
CA MET A 486 1.22 34.59 -11.49
C MET A 486 -0.22 34.08 -11.36
N ILE A 487 -0.37 32.77 -11.09
CA ILE A 487 -1.67 32.13 -10.86
C ILE A 487 -2.24 32.58 -9.51
N ASP A 488 -1.45 32.51 -8.44
CA ASP A 488 -1.87 32.92 -7.10
C ASP A 488 -2.39 34.37 -7.07
N ALA A 489 -1.72 35.29 -7.78
CA ALA A 489 -2.12 36.69 -7.85
C ALA A 489 -3.42 36.95 -8.65
N ARG A 490 -3.86 36.00 -9.49
CA ARG A 490 -5.01 36.15 -10.40
C ARG A 490 -6.18 35.26 -10.04
N LEU A 491 -5.99 34.28 -9.15
CA LEU A 491 -7.02 33.36 -8.71
C LEU A 491 -7.91 34.03 -7.64
N THR A 492 -9.22 34.10 -7.89
CA THR A 492 -10.18 34.70 -6.96
C THR A 492 -11.42 33.80 -6.80
N PRO A 493 -11.81 33.41 -5.57
CA PRO A 493 -11.08 33.61 -4.31
C PRO A 493 -9.73 32.87 -4.29
N ALA A 494 -8.80 33.34 -3.45
CA ALA A 494 -7.48 32.72 -3.32
C ALA A 494 -7.61 31.29 -2.76
N ASP A 495 -7.01 30.32 -3.46
CA ASP A 495 -7.00 28.91 -3.08
C ASP A 495 -5.65 28.30 -3.50
N PRO A 496 -4.73 28.05 -2.55
CA PRO A 496 -3.39 27.54 -2.85
C PRO A 496 -3.38 26.15 -3.50
N GLN A 497 -4.38 25.32 -3.18
CA GLN A 497 -4.48 23.97 -3.72
C GLN A 497 -4.92 24.03 -5.18
N LEU A 498 -5.98 24.79 -5.45
CA LEU A 498 -6.47 25.05 -6.80
C LEU A 498 -5.41 25.73 -7.68
N ALA A 499 -4.63 26.66 -7.13
CA ALA A 499 -3.56 27.32 -7.86
C ALA A 499 -2.45 26.34 -8.31
N THR A 500 -2.03 25.44 -7.41
CA THR A 500 -0.99 24.45 -7.72
C THR A 500 -1.49 23.39 -8.72
N HIS A 501 -2.77 23.01 -8.61
CA HIS A 501 -3.44 22.15 -9.60
C HIS A 501 -3.54 22.80 -10.97
N LEU A 502 -3.90 24.09 -10.99
CA LEU A 502 -3.97 24.86 -12.23
C LEU A 502 -2.58 25.05 -12.86
N LEU A 503 -1.53 25.21 -12.04
CA LEU A 503 -0.15 25.24 -12.50
C LEU A 503 0.24 23.92 -13.17
N LEU A 504 -0.06 22.78 -12.54
CA LEU A 504 0.19 21.47 -13.11
C LEU A 504 -0.53 21.30 -14.46
N ALA A 505 -1.81 21.66 -14.54
CA ALA A 505 -2.56 21.60 -15.79
C ALA A 505 -1.95 22.51 -16.87
N ALA A 506 -1.55 23.73 -16.50
CA ALA A 506 -0.87 24.66 -17.41
C ALA A 506 0.43 24.06 -17.97
N ARG A 507 1.24 23.40 -17.15
CA ARG A 507 2.49 22.77 -17.58
C ARG A 507 2.26 21.54 -18.47
N ARG A 508 1.23 20.73 -18.18
CA ARG A 508 0.84 19.58 -19.01
C ARG A 508 0.36 19.99 -20.41
N GLU A 509 -0.39 21.08 -20.48
CA GLU A 509 -0.84 21.67 -21.75
C GLU A 509 0.24 22.53 -22.43
N GLY A 510 1.44 22.57 -21.83
CA GLY A 510 2.64 23.20 -22.38
C GLY A 510 2.64 24.73 -22.32
N LEU A 511 1.84 25.34 -21.44
CA LEU A 511 1.89 26.79 -21.20
C LEU A 511 3.24 27.17 -20.58
N THR A 512 3.79 28.28 -21.04
CA THR A 512 5.07 28.84 -20.55
C THR A 512 4.88 30.06 -19.66
N ARG A 513 3.66 30.61 -19.62
CA ARG A 513 3.20 31.66 -18.69
C ARG A 513 1.68 31.64 -18.58
N VAL A 514 1.11 32.31 -17.57
CA VAL A 514 -0.33 32.48 -17.41
C VAL A 514 -0.67 33.97 -17.39
N ASP A 515 -1.33 34.45 -18.44
CA ASP A 515 -1.71 35.86 -18.61
C ASP A 515 -3.04 36.16 -17.89
N HIS A 516 -4.01 35.23 -17.96
CA HIS A 516 -5.32 35.33 -17.30
C HIS A 516 -5.72 34.04 -16.56
N VAL A 517 -6.44 34.20 -15.46
CA VAL A 517 -7.15 33.11 -14.76
C VAL A 517 -8.64 33.42 -14.79
N LEU A 518 -9.45 32.51 -15.35
CA LEU A 518 -10.89 32.71 -15.53
C LEU A 518 -11.66 31.56 -14.87
N ARG A 519 -12.80 31.84 -14.26
CA ARG A 519 -13.69 30.83 -13.69
C ARG A 519 -15.03 30.86 -14.42
N ASN A 520 -15.63 29.70 -14.69
CA ASN A 520 -16.97 29.60 -15.25
C ASN A 520 -18.00 29.16 -14.20
N ASP A 521 -19.29 29.26 -14.54
CA ASP A 521 -20.41 28.93 -13.65
C ASP A 521 -20.50 27.41 -13.32
N ALA A 522 -19.86 26.57 -14.12
CA ALA A 522 -19.76 25.12 -13.90
C ALA A 522 -18.63 24.73 -12.92
N GLY A 523 -17.94 25.70 -12.30
CA GLY A 523 -16.87 25.44 -11.34
C GLY A 523 -15.50 25.12 -11.94
N ARG A 524 -15.31 25.27 -13.26
CA ARG A 524 -14.00 25.12 -13.90
C ARG A 524 -13.20 26.41 -13.82
N VAL A 525 -11.90 26.26 -13.58
CA VAL A 525 -10.93 27.36 -13.58
C VAL A 525 -9.94 27.15 -14.71
N PHE A 526 -9.72 28.19 -15.50
CA PHE A 526 -8.91 28.20 -16.72
C PHE A 526 -7.67 29.07 -16.51
N ALA A 527 -6.51 28.56 -16.89
CA ALA A 527 -5.29 29.34 -17.10
C ALA A 527 -5.15 29.62 -18.59
N VAL A 528 -5.03 30.89 -18.96
CA VAL A 528 -4.97 31.35 -20.35
C VAL A 528 -3.65 32.07 -20.60
N GLN A 529 -2.96 31.66 -21.65
CA GLN A 529 -1.79 32.34 -22.22
C GLN A 529 -2.24 33.08 -23.50
N GLY A 530 -1.97 34.38 -23.57
CA GLY A 530 -2.46 35.28 -24.62
C GLY A 530 -3.79 35.96 -24.27
N ASP A 531 -4.30 36.77 -25.19
CA ASP A 531 -5.60 37.43 -25.06
C ASP A 531 -6.75 36.39 -25.06
N PRO A 532 -7.66 36.37 -24.06
CA PRO A 532 -8.79 35.46 -24.00
C PRO A 532 -9.71 35.49 -25.24
N MET A 533 -9.72 36.59 -25.99
CA MET A 533 -10.51 36.75 -27.22
C MET A 533 -9.74 36.42 -28.50
N SER A 534 -8.43 36.17 -28.42
CA SER A 534 -7.62 35.76 -29.57
C SER A 534 -7.88 34.30 -29.97
N ALA A 535 -7.70 34.00 -31.25
CA ALA A 535 -7.72 32.64 -31.78
C ALA A 535 -6.46 31.84 -31.38
N ASP A 536 -5.35 32.52 -31.13
CA ASP A 536 -4.04 31.91 -30.83
C ASP A 536 -3.83 31.66 -29.32
N LYS A 537 -4.88 31.82 -28.50
CA LYS A 537 -4.79 31.59 -27.06
C LYS A 537 -4.51 30.12 -26.75
N ARG A 538 -3.70 29.87 -25.71
CA ARG A 538 -3.52 28.53 -25.14
C ARG A 538 -4.19 28.47 -23.78
N THR A 539 -4.95 27.42 -23.55
CA THR A 539 -5.75 27.29 -22.34
C THR A 539 -5.52 25.95 -21.68
N ALA A 540 -5.32 25.96 -20.37
CA ALA A 540 -5.44 24.78 -19.52
C ALA A 540 -6.60 24.99 -18.55
N TYR A 541 -7.22 23.92 -18.08
CA TYR A 541 -8.30 24.03 -17.10
C TYR A 541 -8.24 22.94 -16.05
N VAL A 542 -8.82 23.24 -14.90
CA VAL A 542 -9.08 22.28 -13.82
C VAL A 542 -10.52 22.44 -13.36
N ASP A 543 -11.12 21.35 -12.95
CA ASP A 543 -12.38 21.39 -12.22
C ASP A 543 -12.08 21.73 -10.75
N ALA A 544 -12.70 22.77 -10.20
CA ALA A 544 -12.40 23.20 -8.84
C ALA A 544 -12.73 22.12 -7.81
N GLN A 545 -13.78 21.32 -8.01
CA GLN A 545 -14.14 20.24 -7.07
C GLN A 545 -13.11 19.10 -7.12
N VAL A 546 -12.61 18.77 -8.30
CA VAL A 546 -11.54 17.76 -8.48
C VAL A 546 -10.22 18.27 -7.88
N ALA A 547 -9.90 19.55 -8.07
CA ALA A 547 -8.72 20.17 -7.49
C ALA A 547 -8.78 20.18 -5.96
N THR A 548 -9.95 20.40 -5.34
CA THR A 548 -10.13 20.32 -3.88
C THR A 548 -10.08 18.88 -3.35
N ALA A 549 -10.54 17.89 -4.12
CA ALA A 549 -10.53 16.49 -3.74
C ALA A 549 -9.17 15.79 -3.95
N THR A 550 -8.30 16.35 -4.80
CA THR A 550 -7.00 15.75 -5.11
C THR A 550 -5.91 16.33 -4.19
N PRO A 551 -5.17 15.50 -3.42
CA PRO A 551 -4.13 15.97 -2.52
C PRO A 551 -3.09 16.86 -3.22
N LEU A 552 -2.76 18.00 -2.61
CA LEU A 552 -1.76 18.95 -3.13
C LEU A 552 -0.42 18.27 -3.45
N GLN A 553 -0.04 17.27 -2.65
CA GLN A 553 1.25 16.61 -2.76
C GLN A 553 1.36 15.71 -3.99
N ASP A 554 0.25 15.17 -4.49
CA ASP A 554 0.23 14.44 -5.76
C ASP A 554 0.50 15.39 -6.93
N SER A 555 -0.03 16.62 -6.86
CA SER A 555 0.21 17.64 -7.88
C SER A 555 1.64 18.13 -7.89
N VAL A 556 2.21 18.34 -6.69
CA VAL A 556 3.63 18.71 -6.52
C VAL A 556 4.53 17.58 -7.04
N ARG A 557 4.20 16.32 -6.75
CA ARG A 557 4.96 15.17 -7.26
C ARG A 557 4.89 15.08 -8.79
N GLN A 558 3.71 15.25 -9.37
CA GLN A 558 3.52 15.22 -10.83
C GLN A 558 4.20 16.41 -11.52
N LEU A 559 4.16 17.60 -10.93
CA LEU A 559 4.84 18.79 -11.44
C LEU A 559 6.37 18.63 -11.43
N ASN A 560 6.93 18.09 -10.33
CA ASN A 560 8.35 17.78 -10.25
C ASN A 560 8.77 16.70 -11.27
N ALA A 561 7.93 15.70 -11.51
CA ALA A 561 8.18 14.69 -12.55
C ALA A 561 8.23 15.33 -13.95
N LEU A 562 7.32 16.25 -14.27
CA LEU A 562 7.33 16.99 -15.55
C LEU A 562 8.61 17.83 -15.71
N ASN A 563 9.07 18.49 -14.65
CA ASN A 563 10.32 19.26 -14.69
C ASN A 563 11.56 18.37 -14.82
N ALA A 564 11.58 17.21 -14.17
CA ALA A 564 12.68 16.25 -14.31
C ALA A 564 12.78 15.69 -15.74
N THR A 565 11.65 15.39 -16.39
CA THR A 565 11.63 14.97 -17.80
C THR A 565 12.02 16.11 -18.75
N ALA A 566 11.66 17.36 -18.47
CA ALA A 566 12.03 18.53 -19.27
C ALA A 566 13.52 18.91 -19.14
N GLN A 567 14.19 18.55 -18.04
CA GLN A 567 15.61 18.84 -17.81
C GLN A 567 16.57 17.78 -18.37
N GLN A 568 16.11 16.55 -18.63
CA GLN A 568 16.93 15.46 -19.20
C GLN A 568 17.64 15.78 -20.53
N PRO A 569 17.07 16.54 -21.49
CA PRO A 569 17.78 16.94 -22.70
C PRO A 569 18.91 17.95 -22.46
N ALA A 570 18.81 18.77 -21.42
CA ALA A 570 19.78 19.83 -21.13
C ALA A 570 21.05 19.29 -20.45
N VAL A 571 20.93 18.24 -19.63
CA VAL A 571 22.08 17.60 -18.98
C VAL A 571 22.90 16.79 -19.97
N ALA A 572 22.24 16.12 -20.93
CA ALA A 572 22.91 15.39 -22.01
C ALA A 572 23.69 16.33 -22.97
N ALA A 573 23.10 17.48 -23.33
CA ALA A 573 23.77 18.47 -24.19
C ALA A 573 24.93 19.21 -23.48
N ALA A 574 24.84 19.43 -22.16
CA ALA A 574 25.92 20.01 -21.37
C ALA A 574 27.12 19.06 -21.21
N GLN A 575 26.88 17.75 -21.13
CA GLN A 575 27.94 16.74 -21.09
C GLN A 575 28.65 16.59 -22.44
N GLU A 576 27.95 16.63 -23.57
CA GLU A 576 28.59 16.60 -24.91
C GLU A 576 29.45 17.85 -25.18
N THR A 577 29.06 19.02 -24.66
CA THR A 577 29.84 20.26 -24.84
C THR A 577 31.11 20.28 -23.99
N GLN A 578 31.09 19.67 -22.80
CA GLN A 578 32.28 19.50 -21.96
C GLN A 578 33.26 18.46 -22.53
N ASP A 579 32.75 17.37 -23.12
CA ASP A 579 33.59 16.34 -23.76
C ASP A 579 34.24 16.86 -25.08
N ALA A 580 33.54 17.75 -25.81
CA ALA A 580 34.09 18.40 -27.00
C ALA A 580 35.17 19.44 -26.68
N ALA A 581 35.06 20.16 -25.55
CA ALA A 581 36.06 21.14 -25.11
C ALA A 581 37.36 20.50 -24.59
N GLN A 582 37.30 19.27 -24.07
CA GLN A 582 38.48 18.52 -23.61
C GLN A 582 39.22 17.77 -24.74
N ARG A 583 38.62 17.66 -25.94
CA ARG A 583 39.23 17.00 -27.11
C ARG A 583 39.91 17.93 -28.11
N ALA A 584 40.02 19.23 -27.85
CA ALA A 584 40.79 20.13 -28.70
C ALA A 584 42.31 19.97 -28.42
N PRO A 585 43.12 19.47 -29.36
CA PRO A 585 44.57 19.40 -29.17
C PRO A 585 45.18 20.81 -29.21
N ALA A 586 45.96 21.15 -28.19
CA ALA A 586 46.82 22.32 -28.19
C ALA A 586 47.85 22.21 -29.33
N ARG A 587 48.00 23.31 -30.07
CA ARG A 587 48.87 23.46 -31.23
C ARG A 587 50.29 23.82 -30.83
#